data_AF-U2T9D4-F1
#
_entry.id   AF-U2T9D4-F1
#
_cell.length_a   1.000
_cell.length_b   1.000
_cell.length_c   1.000
_cell.angle_alpha   90.00
_cell.angle_beta   90.00
_cell.angle_gamma   90.00
#
_symmetry.space_group_name_H-M   'P 1'
#
loop_
_entity.id
_entity.type
_entity.pdbx_description
1 polymer ?
#
loop_
_entity_poly.entity_id
_entity_poly.type
_entity_poly.pdbx_seq_one_letter_code
_entity_poly.pdbx_strand_id
1 'polypeptide(L)'
;MDDGSVFADFASFSDADYAEGHRTIHLYTRSDNQRHELEAVAANVVDASYEQLRTEFEDDAAFTEYAKGCFGESEVVHEEPVEVEHLYAFSTCSYETWNSRTVVYAIGS
;
A
#
# COMPACT_ATOMS: atom_id res chain seq x y z
N MET A 1 -12.27 2.61 10.52
CA MET A 1 -13.15 2.52 11.70
C MET A 1 -12.86 3.73 12.55
N ASP A 2 -13.87 4.45 13.00
CA ASP A 2 -13.67 5.74 13.69
C ASP A 2 -13.17 5.57 15.14
N ASP A 3 -13.09 4.33 15.62
CA ASP A 3 -12.54 3.97 16.93
C ASP A 3 -11.02 3.74 16.93
N GLY A 4 -10.34 3.98 15.80
CA GLY A 4 -8.90 3.80 15.67
C GLY A 4 -8.45 2.34 15.59
N SER A 5 -9.36 1.38 15.44
CA SER A 5 -9.03 -0.04 15.37
C SER A 5 -8.77 -0.56 13.95
N VAL A 6 -8.28 -1.80 13.86
CA VAL A 6 -8.08 -2.57 12.63
C VAL A 6 -7.10 -1.89 11.67
N PHE A 7 -7.61 -1.20 10.65
CA PHE A 7 -6.85 -0.56 9.57
C PHE A 7 -6.91 0.97 9.65
N ALA A 8 -7.41 1.54 10.75
CA ALA A 8 -7.53 2.99 10.89
C ALA A 8 -6.17 3.70 10.77
N ASP A 9 -5.10 3.12 11.34
CA ASP A 9 -3.75 3.70 11.28
C ASP A 9 -3.18 3.79 9.86
N PHE A 10 -3.64 2.95 8.93
CA PHE A 10 -3.24 3.03 7.52
C PHE A 10 -3.71 4.33 6.86
N ALA A 11 -4.77 4.98 7.35
CA ALA A 11 -5.19 6.29 6.83
C ALA A 11 -4.14 7.39 7.11
N SER A 12 -3.39 7.26 8.19
CA SER A 12 -2.36 8.22 8.61
C SER A 12 -1.11 8.18 7.73
N PHE A 13 -0.94 7.16 6.87
CA PHE A 13 0.17 7.12 5.90
C PHE A 13 0.07 8.17 4.78
N SER A 14 -1.08 8.87 4.68
CA SER A 14 -1.19 10.08 3.85
C SER A 14 -0.36 11.27 4.41
N ASP A 15 0.05 11.20 5.68
CA ASP A 15 1.01 12.11 6.28
C ASP A 15 2.43 11.57 6.14
N ALA A 16 3.32 12.36 5.54
CA ALA A 16 4.68 11.93 5.22
C ALA A 16 5.55 11.68 6.46
N ASP A 17 5.39 12.45 7.53
CA ASP A 17 6.15 12.28 8.77
C ASP A 17 5.71 11.00 9.49
N TYR A 18 4.40 10.73 9.51
CA TYR A 18 3.85 9.48 10.01
C TYR A 18 4.35 8.29 9.19
N ALA A 19 4.30 8.38 7.86
CA ALA A 19 4.75 7.32 6.96
C ALA A 19 6.24 7.00 7.19
N GLU A 20 7.11 8.01 7.31
CA GLU A 20 8.55 7.81 7.57
C GLU A 20 8.80 7.14 8.93
N GLY A 21 8.02 7.49 9.95
CA GLY A 21 8.13 6.90 11.28
C GLY A 21 7.61 5.46 11.40
N HIS A 22 6.82 4.98 10.43
CA HIS A 22 6.08 3.72 10.52
C HIS A 22 6.24 2.81 9.30
N ARG A 23 7.41 2.85 8.64
CA ARG A 23 7.66 2.12 7.38
C ARG A 23 7.57 0.61 7.50
N THR A 24 7.94 0.03 8.65
CA THR A 24 7.99 -1.44 8.81
C THR A 24 6.61 -2.04 9.07
N ILE A 25 6.19 -2.96 8.20
CA ILE A 25 4.98 -3.77 8.34
C ILE A 25 5.38 -5.24 8.55
N HIS A 26 4.80 -5.90 9.55
CA HIS A 26 5.00 -7.32 9.79
C HIS A 26 3.80 -8.13 9.28
N LEU A 27 3.99 -8.94 8.23
CA LEU A 27 2.97 -9.80 7.66
C LEU A 27 3.21 -11.26 8.08
N TYR A 28 2.20 -11.89 8.68
CA TYR A 28 2.26 -13.31 9.06
C TYR A 28 1.37 -14.14 8.15
N THR A 29 1.96 -15.07 7.42
CA THR A 29 1.26 -15.96 6.49
C THR A 29 1.19 -17.37 7.05
N ARG A 30 0.00 -17.98 6.96
CA ARG A 30 -0.21 -19.36 7.45
C ARG A 30 0.28 -20.43 6.48
N SER A 31 0.39 -20.10 5.21
CA SER A 31 0.79 -21.00 4.13
C SER A 31 2.22 -21.51 4.28
N ASP A 32 3.12 -20.63 4.71
CA ASP A 32 4.53 -20.91 4.97
C ASP A 32 4.88 -20.89 6.46
N ASN A 33 3.94 -20.43 7.32
CA ASN A 33 4.13 -20.25 8.76
C ASN A 33 5.32 -19.31 9.07
N GLN A 34 5.47 -18.25 8.26
CA GLN A 34 6.56 -17.27 8.37
C GLN A 34 6.04 -15.86 8.67
N ARG A 35 6.96 -15.05 9.19
CA ARG A 35 6.84 -13.59 9.33
C ARG A 35 7.64 -12.95 8.22
N HIS A 36 6.98 -12.20 7.37
CA HIS A 36 7.57 -11.34 6.35
C HIS A 36 7.69 -9.93 6.92
N GLU A 37 8.87 -9.35 6.79
CA GLU A 37 9.09 -7.93 7.06
C GLU A 37 8.95 -7.19 5.75
N LEU A 38 8.03 -6.23 5.73
CA LEU A 38 7.73 -5.41 4.57
C LEU A 38 8.07 -3.97 4.89
N GLU A 39 8.41 -3.22 3.86
CA GLU A 39 8.65 -1.79 3.94
C GLU A 39 7.59 -1.04 3.13
N ALA A 40 6.85 -0.16 3.79
CA ALA A 40 5.96 0.80 3.13
C ALA A 40 6.80 1.84 2.39
N VAL A 41 6.58 1.93 1.07
CA VAL A 41 7.36 2.77 0.16
C VAL A 41 6.53 3.91 -0.43
N ALA A 42 5.21 3.75 -0.48
CA ALA A 42 4.31 4.76 -1.00
C ALA A 42 2.90 4.66 -0.38
N ALA A 43 2.17 5.78 -0.37
CA ALA A 43 0.77 5.83 0.02
C ALA A 43 -0.01 6.81 -0.86
N ASN A 44 -1.26 6.43 -1.15
CA ASN A 44 -2.15 7.22 -2.00
C ASN A 44 -3.56 7.28 -1.41
N VAL A 45 -4.21 8.45 -1.48
CA VAL A 45 -5.63 8.61 -1.17
C VAL A 45 -6.43 8.63 -2.46
N VAL A 46 -7.19 7.55 -2.70
CA VAL A 46 -7.95 7.34 -3.94
C VAL A 46 -9.45 7.35 -3.68
N ASP A 47 -10.23 7.72 -4.69
CA ASP A 47 -11.68 7.53 -4.64
C ASP A 47 -12.00 6.04 -4.78
N ALA A 48 -12.74 5.50 -3.80
CA ALA A 48 -13.13 4.10 -3.71
C ALA A 48 -13.99 3.61 -4.88
N SER A 49 -14.62 4.51 -5.63
CA SER A 49 -15.35 4.18 -6.86
C SER A 49 -14.43 3.93 -8.06
N TYR A 50 -13.16 4.31 -7.97
CA TYR A 50 -12.18 4.23 -9.06
C TYR A 50 -11.00 3.30 -8.79
N GLU A 51 -10.86 2.80 -7.56
CA GLU A 51 -9.77 1.89 -7.19
C GLU A 51 -9.91 0.53 -7.89
N GLN A 52 -8.99 0.23 -8.82
CA GLN A 52 -8.84 -1.07 -9.46
C GLN A 52 -7.45 -1.65 -9.13
N LEU A 53 -7.29 -2.18 -7.92
CA LEU A 53 -6.10 -2.95 -7.58
C LEU A 53 -6.02 -4.18 -8.51
N ARG A 54 -4.86 -4.38 -9.13
CA ARG A 54 -4.61 -5.48 -10.07
C ARG A 54 -3.63 -6.46 -9.44
N THR A 55 -4.02 -7.72 -9.39
CA THR A 55 -3.20 -8.81 -8.81
C THR A 55 -2.71 -9.82 -9.84
N GLU A 56 -3.11 -9.67 -11.10
CA GLU A 56 -2.77 -10.60 -12.19
C GLU A 56 -2.28 -9.82 -13.41
N PHE A 57 -1.15 -10.24 -13.96
CA PHE A 57 -0.45 -9.55 -15.05
C PHE A 57 -0.12 -10.55 -16.16
N GLU A 58 -0.02 -10.06 -17.40
CA GLU A 58 0.32 -10.90 -18.55
C GLU A 58 1.79 -11.32 -18.50
N ASP A 59 2.66 -10.40 -18.07
CA ASP A 59 4.09 -10.60 -17.92
C ASP A 59 4.69 -9.64 -16.86
N ASP A 60 5.98 -9.81 -16.60
CA ASP A 60 6.74 -9.01 -15.62
C ASP A 60 6.84 -7.53 -16.05
N ALA A 61 6.81 -7.24 -17.36
CA ALA A 61 6.88 -5.88 -17.86
C ALA A 61 5.58 -5.11 -17.54
N ALA A 62 4.42 -5.74 -17.74
CA ALA A 62 3.12 -5.20 -17.38
C ALA A 62 2.99 -5.00 -15.86
N PHE A 63 3.54 -5.91 -15.05
CA PHE A 63 3.61 -5.74 -13.60
C PHE A 63 4.51 -4.56 -13.21
N THR A 64 5.70 -4.47 -13.80
CA THR A 64 6.65 -3.38 -13.54
C THR A 64 6.06 -2.01 -13.89
N GLU A 65 5.38 -1.91 -15.03
CA GLU A 65 4.68 -0.68 -15.43
C GLU A 65 3.57 -0.31 -14.44
N TYR A 66 2.78 -1.30 -14.01
CA TYR A 66 1.75 -1.10 -13.00
C TYR A 66 2.31 -0.61 -11.67
N ALA A 67 3.35 -1.26 -11.14
CA ALA A 67 3.98 -0.87 -9.87
C ALA A 67 4.53 0.56 -9.93
N LYS A 68 5.20 0.92 -11.03
CA LYS A 68 5.66 2.31 -11.27
C LYS A 68 4.51 3.30 -11.33
N GLY A 69 3.40 2.93 -11.96
CA GLY A 69 2.17 3.73 -11.96
C GLY A 69 1.65 3.97 -10.54
N CYS A 70 1.57 2.93 -9.72
CA CYS A 70 1.15 3.05 -8.31
C CYS A 70 2.02 4.03 -7.53
N PHE A 71 3.34 3.99 -7.70
CA PHE A 71 4.25 4.93 -7.02
C PHE A 71 4.16 6.34 -7.58
N GLY A 72 4.16 6.51 -8.91
CA GLY A 72 4.12 7.81 -9.56
C GLY A 72 2.82 8.60 -9.32
N GLU A 73 1.71 7.91 -9.02
CA GLU A 73 0.43 8.51 -8.68
C GLU A 73 0.24 8.71 -7.16
N SER A 74 1.17 8.24 -6.32
CA SER A 74 1.06 8.32 -4.86
C SER A 74 1.37 9.72 -4.32
N GLU A 75 0.64 10.13 -3.29
CA GLU A 75 0.83 11.42 -2.61
C GLU A 75 2.06 11.42 -1.69
N VAL A 76 2.38 10.26 -1.11
CA VAL A 76 3.58 10.02 -0.32
C VAL A 76 4.42 8.96 -1.01
N VAL A 77 5.69 9.27 -1.25
CA VAL A 77 6.68 8.36 -1.83
C VAL A 77 8.01 8.58 -1.08
N HIS A 78 8.62 7.51 -0.57
CA HIS A 78 9.91 7.60 0.12
C HIS A 78 11.09 7.47 -0.86
N GLU A 79 11.40 6.24 -1.25
CA GLU A 79 12.40 5.93 -2.29
C GLU A 79 11.76 4.91 -3.22
N GLU A 80 11.66 5.24 -4.51
CA GLU A 80 11.12 4.30 -5.50
C GLU A 80 12.08 3.12 -5.64
N PRO A 81 11.63 1.88 -5.34
CA PRO A 81 12.48 0.72 -5.47
C PRO A 81 12.89 0.52 -6.93
N VAL A 82 14.17 0.19 -7.13
CA VAL A 82 14.74 -0.04 -8.48
C VAL A 82 14.09 -1.25 -9.14
N GLU A 83 13.81 -2.29 -8.35
CA GLU A 83 13.12 -3.52 -8.78
C GLU A 83 12.10 -3.93 -7.71
N VAL A 84 10.92 -4.38 -8.15
CA VAL A 84 9.85 -4.88 -7.30
C VAL A 84 9.57 -6.32 -7.71
N GLU A 85 9.87 -7.29 -6.85
CA GLU A 85 9.52 -8.70 -7.09
C GLU A 85 8.07 -8.99 -6.67
N HIS A 86 7.63 -8.36 -5.58
CA HIS A 86 6.27 -8.49 -5.06
C HIS A 86 5.81 -7.16 -4.47
N LEU A 87 4.59 -6.76 -4.83
CA LEU A 87 3.95 -5.56 -4.33
C LEU A 87 2.78 -5.93 -3.43
N TYR A 88 2.84 -5.52 -2.17
CA TYR A 88 1.75 -5.63 -1.22
C TYR A 88 0.96 -4.31 -1.23
N ALA A 89 -0.37 -4.38 -1.36
CA ALA A 89 -1.24 -3.22 -1.29
C ALA A 89 -2.23 -3.37 -0.11
N PHE A 90 -2.12 -2.49 0.87
CA PHE A 90 -3.03 -2.42 2.03
C PHE A 90 -4.01 -1.28 1.80
N SER A 91 -5.25 -1.62 1.43
CA SER A 91 -6.30 -0.65 1.15
C SER A 91 -7.28 -0.55 2.33
N THR A 92 -7.52 0.66 2.81
CA THR A 92 -8.58 0.93 3.79
C THR A 92 -9.95 0.89 3.11
N CYS A 93 -11.01 0.62 3.86
CA CYS A 93 -12.38 0.77 3.38
C CYS A 93 -12.97 2.06 3.96
N SER A 94 -13.50 2.96 3.12
CA SER A 94 -14.28 4.13 3.57
C SER A 94 -15.60 3.69 4.22
N TYR A 95 -16.01 4.42 5.29
CA TYR A 95 -17.31 4.20 5.93
C TYR A 95 -18.20 5.44 6.12
N GLU A 96 -17.82 6.69 5.83
CA GLU A 96 -18.78 7.83 5.79
C GLU A 96 -18.31 9.05 4.92
N THR A 97 -19.29 9.61 4.20
CA THR A 97 -19.44 10.88 3.42
C THR A 97 -18.47 11.31 2.31
N TRP A 98 -17.17 11.03 2.37
CA TRP A 98 -16.27 11.24 1.23
C TRP A 98 -15.65 9.88 0.89
N ASN A 99 -15.90 9.40 -0.31
CA ASN A 99 -15.62 8.03 -0.73
C ASN A 99 -14.12 7.78 -0.96
N SER A 100 -13.25 8.18 -0.03
CA SER A 100 -11.80 8.10 -0.15
C SER A 100 -11.25 6.91 0.63
N ARG A 101 -10.25 6.23 0.07
CA ARG A 101 -9.49 5.14 0.69
C ARG A 101 -8.02 5.47 0.64
N THR A 102 -7.29 5.05 1.65
CA THR A 102 -5.83 5.09 1.65
C THR A 102 -5.32 3.73 1.24
N VAL A 103 -4.47 3.70 0.22
CA VAL A 103 -3.73 2.51 -0.20
C VAL A 103 -2.29 2.72 0.20
N VAL A 104 -1.73 1.81 0.98
CA VAL A 104 -0.31 1.77 1.31
C VAL A 104 0.34 0.64 0.53
N TYR A 105 1.36 0.98 -0.25
CA TYR A 105 2.16 0.05 -1.02
C TYR A 105 3.43 -0.31 -0.26
N ALA A 106 3.69 -1.61 -0.16
CA ALA A 106 4.86 -2.14 0.51
C ALA A 106 5.56 -3.23 -0.31
N ILE A 107 6.86 -3.38 -0.08
CA ILE A 107 7.73 -4.39 -0.70
C ILE A 107 8.40 -5.22 0.38
N GLY A 108 8.95 -6.39 0.03
CA GLY A 108 9.78 -7.16 0.98
C GLY A 108 11.07 -6.41 1.32
N SER A 109 11.44 -6.40 2.61
CA SER A 109 12.72 -5.84 3.11
C SER A 109 13.92 -6.75 2.84
#